data_AF-A0A8D2MKS3-F1
#
_entry.id   AF-A0A8D2MKS3-F1
#
_cell.length_a   1.000
_cell.length_b   1.000
_cell.length_c   1.000
_cell.angle_alpha   90.00
_cell.angle_beta   90.00
_cell.angle_gamma   90.00
#
_symmetry.space_group_name_H-M   'P 1'
#
loop_
_entity.id
_entity.type
_entity.pdbx_description
1 polymer ?
#
loop_
_entity_poly.entity_id
_entity_poly.type
_entity_poly.pdbx_seq_one_letter_code
_entity_poly.pdbx_strand_id
1 'polypeptide(L)'
;MNVYLGARPISRALDLGADIVVTGRCVDSGIVLGPLIHSFGWNRDDYDLLAAGSLAGHLIECGAQCTGGIFTDWHTVPDWHNIGFPIVECSSEGDFILSKPPDTGGLISFGTVAEQLVYELGNPRRYLLPDVTCDFSQVSITEIPGFDGGAVKVCGAKGLPPSTFYKVNATYLDGFRATAVCPVGGPKAVQKAKRTAEAILQRTRLIFSQLGYEDYSAVNIQVLGSEDTYGPHARRSIEGGPREAVIWLAVHHKQREAVEIFSKEIAPAGTGMAPGLTAIVGGRPRVSPVLKPFFFYYPKSNVQINLFLNGQHVEIFEEDLTFTSDEVVSFDPPKISSELKDLPSGPHTYRLEDLAYTRSGDKGNSANIGVIARHPLYYPYLKKTLTAQALQNYFQHLLEHEKPEEELVTRYELPGIHGLNFVLKNSLGGGGIASLRSDPQGKALGQMLLDFQIKNVPDLKSLIE
;
A
#
# COMPACT_ATOMS: atom_id res chain seq x y z
N MET A 1 6.62 -11.22 18.65
CA MET A 1 5.59 -10.15 18.57
C MET A 1 6.32 -8.83 18.69
N ASN A 2 5.91 -7.80 17.97
CA ASN A 2 6.52 -6.48 18.01
C ASN A 2 5.43 -5.42 18.17
N VAL A 3 5.56 -4.55 19.17
CA VAL A 3 4.71 -3.37 19.34
C VAL A 3 5.26 -2.23 18.47
N TYR A 4 4.40 -1.37 17.93
CA TYR A 4 4.83 -0.17 17.23
C TYR A 4 4.94 0.99 18.23
N LEU A 5 6.16 1.29 18.64
CA LEU A 5 6.46 2.42 19.52
C LEU A 5 6.31 3.76 18.80
N GLY A 6 6.11 4.80 19.60
CA GLY A 6 6.04 6.19 19.16
C GLY A 6 7.37 6.93 19.11
N ALA A 7 7.27 8.23 18.88
CA ALA A 7 8.35 9.20 18.79
C ALA A 7 8.91 9.64 20.16
N ARG A 8 8.12 9.58 21.24
CA ARG A 8 8.57 10.08 22.56
C ARG A 8 9.81 9.38 23.12
N PRO A 9 9.96 8.04 23.06
CA PRO A 9 11.20 7.39 23.47
C PRO A 9 12.42 7.83 22.63
N ILE A 10 12.21 8.15 21.34
CA ILE A 10 13.26 8.65 20.46
C ILE A 10 13.68 10.06 20.89
N SER A 11 12.72 10.97 21.07
CA SER A 11 12.98 12.31 21.60
C SER A 11 13.70 12.26 22.95
N ARG A 12 13.27 11.37 23.84
CA ARG A 12 13.90 11.23 25.17
C ARG A 12 15.34 10.77 25.07
N ALA A 13 15.66 9.85 24.17
CA ALA A 13 17.04 9.43 23.95
C ALA A 13 17.91 10.58 23.44
N LEU A 14 17.37 11.45 22.58
CA LEU A 14 18.07 12.67 22.11
C LEU A 14 18.25 13.68 23.27
N ASP A 15 17.25 13.86 24.14
CA ASP A 15 17.36 14.73 25.33
C ASP A 15 18.45 14.25 26.31
N LEU A 16 18.71 12.94 26.35
CA LEU A 16 19.78 12.32 27.14
C LEU A 16 21.17 12.47 26.49
N GLY A 17 21.25 13.12 25.32
CA GLY A 17 22.50 13.41 24.62
C GLY A 17 22.92 12.36 23.60
N ALA A 18 22.00 11.54 23.08
CA ALA A 18 22.31 10.63 21.98
C ALA A 18 22.42 11.39 20.65
N ASP A 19 23.48 11.13 19.87
CA ASP A 19 23.60 11.64 18.49
C ASP A 19 22.84 10.76 17.48
N ILE A 20 22.77 9.46 17.75
CA ILE A 20 22.11 8.46 16.90
C ILE A 20 21.25 7.56 17.79
N VAL A 21 19.96 7.44 17.46
CA VAL A 21 19.02 6.56 18.15
C VAL A 21 18.73 5.33 17.28
N VAL A 22 19.08 4.15 17.80
CA VAL A 22 18.65 2.87 17.21
C VAL A 22 17.50 2.34 18.05
N THR A 23 16.31 2.24 17.45
CA THR A 23 15.10 1.77 18.12
C THR A 23 14.67 0.39 17.61
N GLY A 24 13.80 -0.28 18.37
CA GLY A 24 13.11 -1.49 17.94
C GLY A 24 12.05 -1.18 16.88
N ARG A 25 10.92 -1.90 16.91
CA ARG A 25 9.80 -1.56 16.03
C ARG A 25 9.15 -0.25 16.50
N CYS A 26 9.20 0.78 15.67
CA CYS A 26 8.46 2.02 15.82
C CYS A 26 7.54 2.23 14.61
N VAL A 27 6.65 3.22 14.69
CA VAL A 27 6.02 3.75 13.48
C VAL A 27 7.03 4.52 12.65
N ASP A 28 6.93 4.39 11.32
CA ASP A 28 7.88 4.97 10.38
C ASP A 28 7.87 6.51 10.46
N SER A 29 6.71 7.14 10.71
CA SER A 29 6.66 8.59 10.98
C SER A 29 7.36 9.01 12.29
N GLY A 30 7.55 8.08 13.24
CA GLY A 30 8.14 8.33 14.55
C GLY A 30 9.64 8.67 14.48
N ILE A 31 10.36 8.17 13.46
CA ILE A 31 11.77 8.51 13.26
C ILE A 31 11.99 9.95 12.81
N VAL A 32 10.95 10.63 12.32
CA VAL A 32 10.96 12.06 11.98
C VAL A 32 10.35 12.88 13.10
N LEU A 33 9.20 12.45 13.65
CA LEU A 33 8.55 13.15 14.74
C LEU A 33 9.43 13.23 16.01
N GLY A 34 10.21 12.20 16.33
CA GLY A 34 11.07 12.18 17.52
C GLY A 34 12.09 13.32 17.55
N PRO A 35 12.94 13.47 16.51
CA PRO A 35 13.84 14.62 16.36
C PRO A 35 13.13 15.98 16.37
N LEU A 36 11.93 16.10 15.79
CA LEU A 36 11.17 17.35 15.80
C LEU A 36 10.70 17.72 17.20
N ILE A 37 10.17 16.76 17.97
CA ILE A 37 9.79 16.97 19.37
C ILE A 37 11.00 17.44 20.18
N HIS A 38 12.15 16.78 20.03
CA HIS A 38 13.38 17.16 20.72
C HIS A 38 13.82 18.59 20.35
N SER A 39 13.86 18.90 19.05
CA SER A 39 14.40 20.16 18.54
C SER A 39 13.52 21.37 18.85
N PHE A 40 12.19 21.20 18.82
CA PHE A 40 11.23 22.28 19.02
C PHE A 40 10.56 22.29 20.40
N GLY A 41 10.78 21.26 21.22
CA GLY A 41 10.23 21.18 22.57
C GLY A 41 8.71 21.01 22.63
N TRP A 42 8.10 20.37 21.63
CA TRP A 42 6.64 20.18 21.57
C TRP A 42 6.10 19.31 22.72
N ASN A 43 5.04 19.77 23.37
CA ASN A 43 4.38 19.09 24.48
C ASN A 43 3.50 17.93 24.01
N ARG A 44 3.01 17.10 24.94
CA ARG A 44 2.20 15.90 24.63
C ARG A 44 0.81 16.23 24.10
N ASP A 45 0.28 17.40 24.45
CA ASP A 45 -1.01 17.95 24.04
C ASP A 45 -0.94 18.90 22.84
N ASP A 46 0.25 19.15 22.28
CA ASP A 46 0.42 19.91 21.03
C ASP A 46 0.02 19.06 19.80
N TYR A 47 -1.17 18.47 19.83
CA TYR A 47 -1.58 17.41 18.89
C TYR A 47 -1.49 17.84 17.43
N ASP A 48 -1.82 19.10 17.10
CA ASP A 48 -1.69 19.60 15.72
C ASP A 48 -0.22 19.61 15.25
N LEU A 49 0.73 19.95 16.12
CA LEU A 49 2.17 19.91 15.82
C LEU A 49 2.66 18.46 15.72
N LEU A 50 2.21 17.58 16.61
CA LEU A 50 2.53 16.15 16.53
C LEU A 50 1.98 15.51 15.25
N ALA A 51 0.78 15.91 14.81
CA ALA A 51 0.18 15.47 13.56
C ALA A 51 0.95 16.01 12.35
N ALA A 52 1.39 17.27 12.40
CA ALA A 52 2.24 17.85 11.36
C ALA A 52 3.60 17.14 11.23
N GLY A 53 4.30 16.89 12.34
CA GLY A 53 5.54 16.12 12.33
C GLY A 53 5.34 14.67 11.88
N SER A 54 4.20 14.06 12.25
CA SER A 54 3.83 12.73 11.76
C SER A 54 3.57 12.72 10.26
N LEU A 55 2.91 13.76 9.72
CA LEU A 55 2.69 13.93 8.29
C LEU A 55 4.02 14.12 7.54
N ALA A 56 4.94 14.93 8.06
CA ALA A 56 6.27 15.09 7.49
C ALA A 56 6.98 13.73 7.41
N GLY A 57 6.94 12.93 8.49
CA GLY A 57 7.46 11.57 8.52
C GLY A 57 6.81 10.64 7.50
N HIS A 58 5.48 10.65 7.42
CA HIS A 58 4.71 9.86 6.45
C HIS A 58 5.07 10.18 4.99
N LEU A 59 5.41 11.45 4.68
CA LEU A 59 5.78 11.83 3.32
C LEU A 59 7.22 11.44 2.94
N ILE A 60 8.12 11.26 3.89
CA ILE A 60 9.52 10.91 3.61
C ILE A 60 9.91 9.48 3.96
N GLU A 61 8.96 8.67 4.41
CA GLU A 61 9.18 7.25 4.65
C GLU A 61 9.31 6.44 3.34
N CYS A 62 9.70 5.18 3.47
CA CYS A 62 9.85 4.18 2.39
C CYS A 62 10.92 4.45 1.31
N GLY A 63 11.15 5.69 0.87
CA GLY A 63 12.17 6.05 -0.11
C GLY A 63 11.80 7.26 -0.98
N ALA A 64 12.11 7.18 -2.27
CA ALA A 64 12.00 8.29 -3.23
C ALA A 64 10.57 8.57 -3.76
N GLN A 65 9.53 8.25 -3.00
CA GLN A 65 8.14 8.25 -3.50
C GLN A 65 7.63 9.67 -3.80
N CYS A 66 7.82 10.60 -2.85
CA CYS A 66 7.51 12.02 -3.03
C CYS A 66 8.36 12.73 -4.09
N THR A 67 9.51 12.15 -4.49
CA THR A 67 10.44 12.71 -5.47
C THR A 67 10.31 12.06 -6.86
N GLY A 68 9.16 11.45 -7.15
CA GLY A 68 8.83 10.89 -8.47
C GLY A 68 8.99 9.38 -8.59
N GLY A 69 9.46 8.71 -7.54
CA GLY A 69 9.52 7.26 -7.48
C GLY A 69 8.12 6.63 -7.43
N ILE A 70 7.84 5.70 -8.35
CA ILE A 70 6.55 4.98 -8.40
C ILE A 70 5.36 5.97 -8.55
N PHE A 71 5.58 7.09 -9.23
CA PHE A 71 4.56 8.10 -9.54
C PHE A 71 3.68 7.64 -10.72
N THR A 72 2.39 8.03 -10.75
CA THR A 72 1.49 7.71 -11.89
C THR A 72 2.11 8.17 -13.21
N ASP A 73 2.63 9.39 -13.28
CA ASP A 73 3.25 9.93 -14.50
C ASP A 73 4.77 9.72 -14.49
N TRP A 74 5.22 8.50 -14.17
CA TRP A 74 6.64 8.13 -14.08
C TRP A 74 7.48 8.57 -15.29
N HIS A 75 6.88 8.63 -16.49
CA HIS A 75 7.53 9.00 -17.74
C HIS A 75 7.92 10.50 -17.81
N THR A 76 7.39 11.32 -16.91
CA THR A 76 7.72 12.75 -16.79
C THR A 76 8.88 13.01 -15.82
N VAL A 77 9.33 11.99 -15.08
CA VAL A 77 10.33 12.14 -14.02
C VAL A 77 11.74 12.16 -14.63
N PRO A 78 12.49 13.26 -14.49
CA PRO A 78 13.82 13.38 -15.08
C PRO A 78 14.87 12.55 -14.31
N ASP A 79 15.94 12.16 -15.01
CA ASP A 79 17.11 11.51 -14.44
C ASP A 79 16.79 10.33 -13.50
N TRP A 80 15.85 9.47 -13.93
CA TRP A 80 15.24 8.40 -13.13
C TRP A 80 16.25 7.43 -12.47
N HIS A 81 17.44 7.27 -13.04
CA HIS A 81 18.51 6.43 -12.49
C HIS A 81 19.18 7.04 -11.24
N ASN A 82 19.00 8.34 -10.99
CA ASN A 82 19.64 9.12 -9.93
C ASN A 82 18.61 9.90 -9.08
N ILE A 83 17.40 9.36 -8.87
CA ILE A 83 16.38 10.05 -8.06
C ILE A 83 16.88 10.23 -6.61
N GLY A 84 16.84 11.47 -6.12
CA GLY A 84 17.15 11.82 -4.73
C GLY A 84 16.03 11.47 -3.76
N PHE A 85 16.38 11.18 -2.51
CA PHE A 85 15.38 10.98 -1.44
C PHE A 85 14.85 12.34 -0.98
N PRO A 86 13.59 12.43 -0.50
CA PRO A 86 13.00 13.70 -0.10
C PRO A 86 13.70 14.31 1.12
N ILE A 87 13.68 15.63 1.19
CA ILE A 87 14.11 16.46 2.33
C ILE A 87 12.88 17.18 2.86
N VAL A 88 12.75 17.27 4.18
CA VAL A 88 11.75 18.14 4.83
C VAL A 88 12.45 19.18 5.68
N GLU A 89 12.09 20.44 5.46
CA GLU A 89 12.49 21.58 6.28
C GLU A 89 11.27 22.02 7.09
N CYS A 90 11.24 21.62 8.37
CA CYS A 90 10.11 21.87 9.26
C CYS A 90 10.30 23.14 10.08
N SER A 91 9.22 23.86 10.35
CA SER A 91 9.16 24.98 11.29
C SER A 91 8.71 24.52 12.69
N SER A 92 8.94 25.35 13.71
CA SER A 92 8.40 25.15 15.05
C SER A 92 6.87 25.24 15.11
N GLU A 93 6.25 25.88 14.10
CA GLU A 93 4.80 26.10 13.97
C GLU A 93 4.08 24.96 13.24
N GLY A 94 4.82 23.96 12.75
CA GLY A 94 4.26 22.73 12.15
C GLY A 94 3.98 22.80 10.65
N ASP A 95 4.32 23.89 9.96
CA ASP A 95 4.41 23.88 8.50
C ASP A 95 5.79 23.41 8.04
N PHE A 96 5.88 22.82 6.86
CA PHE A 96 7.15 22.37 6.31
C PHE A 96 7.21 22.50 4.79
N ILE A 97 8.44 22.63 4.31
CA ILE A 97 8.77 22.57 2.88
C ILE A 97 9.33 21.19 2.60
N LEU A 98 8.81 20.53 1.56
CA LEU A 98 9.32 19.28 1.03
C LEU A 98 10.06 19.56 -0.27
N SER A 99 11.33 19.18 -0.32
CA SER A 99 12.25 19.41 -1.43
C SER A 99 13.10 18.16 -1.70
N LYS A 100 14.02 18.22 -2.66
CA LYS A 100 14.97 17.15 -2.96
C LYS A 100 16.40 17.68 -2.93
N PRO A 101 17.41 16.81 -2.73
CA PRO A 101 18.81 17.21 -2.82
C PRO A 101 19.13 17.88 -4.16
N PRO A 102 20.07 18.85 -4.18
CA PRO A 102 20.64 19.37 -5.41
C PRO A 102 21.39 18.26 -6.16
N ASP A 103 21.56 18.43 -7.47
CA ASP A 103 22.31 17.50 -8.35
C ASP A 103 21.79 16.05 -8.38
N THR A 104 20.54 15.82 -7.95
CA THR A 104 19.84 14.53 -8.10
C THR A 104 18.67 14.65 -9.07
N GLY A 105 18.32 13.54 -9.71
CA GLY A 105 17.10 13.41 -10.50
C GLY A 105 15.83 13.42 -9.65
N GLY A 106 14.70 13.15 -10.29
CA GLY A 106 13.39 13.16 -9.64
C GLY A 106 12.61 14.43 -9.86
N LEU A 107 11.35 14.40 -9.43
CA LEU A 107 10.39 15.48 -9.56
C LEU A 107 9.60 15.60 -8.26
N ILE A 108 9.49 16.81 -7.72
CA ILE A 108 8.52 17.16 -6.69
C ILE A 108 7.45 18.03 -7.31
N SER A 109 6.20 17.60 -7.17
CA SER A 109 5.01 18.31 -7.60
C SER A 109 3.88 18.06 -6.61
N PHE A 110 2.75 18.74 -6.80
CA PHE A 110 1.51 18.40 -6.10
C PHE A 110 1.18 16.90 -6.26
N GLY A 111 1.30 16.36 -7.48
CA GLY A 111 0.95 14.98 -7.78
C GLY A 111 1.81 13.95 -7.04
N THR A 112 3.14 14.13 -7.04
CA THR A 112 4.06 13.17 -6.39
C THR A 112 3.85 13.12 -4.88
N VAL A 113 3.62 14.28 -4.25
CA VAL A 113 3.42 14.38 -2.80
C VAL A 113 2.00 13.95 -2.40
N ALA A 114 0.99 14.26 -3.20
CA ALA A 114 -0.39 13.83 -2.93
C ALA A 114 -0.57 12.32 -3.07
N GLU A 115 0.13 11.67 -4.00
CA GLU A 115 0.16 10.20 -4.09
C GLU A 115 0.78 9.58 -2.84
N GLN A 116 1.88 10.13 -2.33
CA GLN A 116 2.49 9.61 -1.10
C GLN A 116 1.61 9.84 0.13
N LEU A 117 0.93 10.99 0.22
CA LEU A 117 0.00 11.28 1.31
C LEU A 117 -1.03 10.16 1.50
N VAL A 118 -1.55 9.60 0.40
CA VAL A 118 -2.56 8.54 0.45
C VAL A 118 -1.97 7.13 0.51
N TYR A 119 -0.65 6.94 0.39
CA TYR A 119 -0.01 5.62 0.43
C TYR A 119 -0.20 4.93 1.80
N GLU A 120 -0.65 3.67 1.80
CA GLU A 120 -0.93 2.86 3.01
C GLU A 120 -1.81 3.54 4.08
N LEU A 121 -2.55 4.57 3.67
CA LEU A 121 -3.42 5.34 4.55
C LEU A 121 -4.76 4.61 4.69
N GLY A 122 -5.18 4.37 5.93
CA GLY A 122 -6.48 3.78 6.25
C GLY A 122 -7.57 4.85 6.23
N ASN A 123 -8.13 5.15 7.40
CA ASN A 123 -9.02 6.30 7.57
C ASN A 123 -8.18 7.59 7.65
N PRO A 124 -8.23 8.50 6.66
CA PRO A 124 -7.44 9.73 6.66
C PRO A 124 -7.86 10.70 7.76
N ARG A 125 -9.10 10.63 8.28
CA ARG A 125 -9.59 11.48 9.38
C ARG A 125 -9.25 10.95 10.77
N ARG A 126 -8.76 9.72 10.83
CA ARG A 126 -8.49 9.01 12.07
C ARG A 126 -7.31 8.06 11.88
N TYR A 127 -6.21 8.59 11.40
CA TYR A 127 -4.99 7.82 11.22
C TYR A 127 -4.31 7.64 12.58
N LEU A 128 -4.43 6.44 13.15
CA LEU A 128 -3.97 6.13 14.49
C LEU A 128 -2.46 5.94 14.51
N LEU A 129 -1.75 6.85 15.18
CA LEU A 129 -0.34 6.71 15.52
C LEU A 129 -0.16 6.68 17.05
N PRO A 130 0.98 6.19 17.55
CA PRO A 130 1.19 6.03 18.99
C PRO A 130 1.17 7.34 19.78
N ASP A 131 1.68 8.43 19.20
CA ASP A 131 1.79 9.72 19.88
C ASP A 131 0.63 10.69 19.57
N VAL A 132 -0.12 10.44 18.49
CA VAL A 132 -1.23 11.31 18.05
C VAL A 132 -2.18 10.56 17.12
N THR A 133 -3.48 10.84 17.19
CA THR A 133 -4.43 10.43 16.15
C THR A 133 -4.53 11.55 15.11
N CYS A 134 -4.16 11.29 13.86
CA CYS A 134 -4.10 12.33 12.83
C CYS A 134 -5.39 12.42 11.98
N ASP A 135 -5.78 13.64 11.65
CA ASP A 135 -6.69 13.97 10.54
C ASP A 135 -5.89 14.67 9.43
N PHE A 136 -5.74 13.96 8.31
CA PHE A 136 -5.07 14.41 7.09
C PHE A 136 -6.06 14.85 5.99
N SER A 137 -7.38 14.87 6.25
CA SER A 137 -8.39 15.13 5.22
C SER A 137 -8.35 16.55 4.65
N GLN A 138 -7.85 17.51 5.43
CA GLN A 138 -7.73 18.93 5.05
C GLN A 138 -6.28 19.35 4.80
N VAL A 139 -5.35 18.39 4.67
CA VAL A 139 -3.97 18.71 4.29
C VAL A 139 -3.97 19.39 2.93
N SER A 140 -3.22 20.47 2.83
CA SER A 140 -3.02 21.22 1.60
C SER A 140 -1.56 21.13 1.16
N ILE A 141 -1.36 21.06 -0.15
CA ILE A 141 -0.04 20.96 -0.80
C ILE A 141 0.01 22.07 -1.84
N THR A 142 1.01 22.95 -1.75
CA THR A 142 1.18 24.09 -2.67
C THR A 142 2.59 24.07 -3.24
N GLU A 143 2.72 24.02 -4.56
CA GLU A 143 4.02 24.07 -5.24
C GLU A 143 4.72 25.42 -5.03
N ILE A 144 6.03 25.38 -4.80
CA ILE A 144 6.88 26.55 -4.60
C ILE A 144 7.77 26.71 -5.85
N PRO A 145 7.69 27.83 -6.56
CA PRO A 145 8.54 28.06 -7.73
C PRO A 145 10.00 28.32 -7.33
N GLY A 146 10.94 28.07 -8.26
CA GLY A 146 12.35 28.42 -8.11
C GLY A 146 13.26 27.35 -7.50
N PHE A 147 12.72 26.17 -7.16
CA PHE A 147 13.51 25.01 -6.73
C PHE A 147 13.82 24.10 -7.91
N ASP A 148 15.09 23.70 -8.06
CA ASP A 148 15.49 22.75 -9.10
C ASP A 148 14.90 21.35 -8.85
N GLY A 149 14.05 20.91 -9.78
CA GLY A 149 13.24 19.69 -9.65
C GLY A 149 12.04 19.80 -8.71
N GLY A 150 11.70 21.01 -8.27
CA GLY A 150 10.46 21.32 -7.55
C GLY A 150 10.56 21.25 -6.02
N ALA A 151 9.61 21.94 -5.38
CA ALA A 151 9.38 21.90 -3.94
C ALA A 151 7.89 22.18 -3.66
N VAL A 152 7.39 21.72 -2.52
CA VAL A 152 6.02 22.04 -2.07
C VAL A 152 6.02 22.50 -0.62
N LYS A 153 5.11 23.40 -0.29
CA LYS A 153 4.70 23.69 1.09
C LYS A 153 3.56 22.77 1.46
N VAL A 154 3.64 22.14 2.62
CA VAL A 154 2.59 21.25 3.16
C VAL A 154 2.14 21.76 4.52
N CYS A 155 0.82 21.83 4.73
CA CYS A 155 0.23 22.21 6.02
C CYS A 155 -1.19 21.67 6.16
N GLY A 156 -1.82 21.88 7.32
CA GLY A 156 -3.23 21.56 7.56
C GLY A 156 -3.50 20.18 8.19
N ALA A 157 -2.46 19.47 8.63
CA ALA A 157 -2.63 18.30 9.49
C ALA A 157 -3.26 18.72 10.82
N LYS A 158 -4.22 17.94 11.31
CA LYS A 158 -4.85 18.12 12.62
C LYS A 158 -4.65 16.90 13.50
N GLY A 159 -4.52 17.13 14.80
CA GLY A 159 -4.29 16.08 15.78
C GLY A 159 -5.41 15.95 16.80
N LEU A 160 -5.61 14.71 17.23
CA LEU A 160 -6.45 14.32 18.36
C LEU A 160 -5.61 13.48 19.33
N PRO A 161 -6.03 13.34 20.60
CA PRO A 161 -5.35 12.47 21.54
C PRO A 161 -5.11 11.05 20.96
N PRO A 162 -3.92 10.46 21.17
CA PRO A 162 -3.69 9.05 20.85
C PRO A 162 -4.51 8.14 21.77
N SER A 163 -4.67 6.87 21.38
CA SER A 163 -5.31 5.87 22.24
C SER A 163 -4.39 5.40 23.38
N THR A 164 -4.97 4.67 24.34
CA THR A 164 -4.22 3.98 25.42
C THR A 164 -3.52 2.69 24.94
N PHE A 165 -3.55 2.42 23.63
CA PHE A 165 -3.05 1.17 23.05
C PHE A 165 -1.94 1.40 22.03
N TYR A 166 -0.99 0.46 21.95
CA TYR A 166 -0.11 0.30 20.79
C TYR A 166 -0.70 -0.71 19.81
N LYS A 167 -0.40 -0.52 18.53
CA LYS A 167 -0.58 -1.58 17.53
C LYS A 167 0.52 -2.62 17.71
N VAL A 168 0.14 -3.90 17.70
CA VAL A 168 1.05 -5.05 17.73
C VAL A 168 1.02 -5.77 16.39
N ASN A 169 2.19 -6.19 15.94
CA ASN A 169 2.36 -7.19 14.88
C ASN A 169 2.89 -8.49 15.49
N ALA A 170 2.05 -9.52 15.47
CA ALA A 170 2.43 -10.89 15.79
C ALA A 170 2.50 -11.71 14.50
N THR A 171 3.36 -12.73 14.49
CA THR A 171 3.46 -13.66 13.36
C THR A 171 3.36 -15.07 13.87
N TYR A 172 2.66 -15.93 13.15
CA TYR A 172 2.58 -17.37 13.42
C TYR A 172 2.91 -18.18 12.18
N LEU A 173 3.46 -19.38 12.37
CA LEU A 173 3.75 -20.30 11.29
C LEU A 173 2.44 -20.93 10.80
N ASP A 174 2.17 -20.80 9.51
CA ASP A 174 1.02 -21.40 8.85
C ASP A 174 1.47 -22.28 7.68
N GLY A 175 2.28 -23.31 7.93
CA GLY A 175 2.73 -24.24 6.89
C GLY A 175 3.79 -23.68 5.94
N PHE A 176 3.78 -24.15 4.69
CA PHE A 176 4.84 -23.93 3.70
C PHE A 176 4.27 -23.61 2.32
N ARG A 177 5.01 -22.83 1.54
CA ARG A 177 4.68 -22.49 0.15
C ARG A 177 5.88 -22.65 -0.78
N ALA A 178 5.58 -22.78 -2.06
CA ALA A 178 6.54 -22.63 -3.15
C ALA A 178 5.84 -22.06 -4.38
N THR A 179 6.60 -21.32 -5.19
CA THR A 179 6.11 -20.70 -6.43
C THR A 179 7.01 -21.10 -7.59
N ALA A 180 6.41 -21.67 -8.63
CA ALA A 180 7.05 -21.93 -9.92
C ALA A 180 6.74 -20.77 -10.88
N VAL A 181 7.80 -20.17 -11.42
CA VAL A 181 7.72 -19.10 -12.42
C VAL A 181 8.34 -19.60 -13.72
N CYS A 182 7.52 -19.87 -14.72
CA CYS A 182 7.96 -20.54 -15.96
C CYS A 182 7.46 -19.80 -17.20
N PRO A 183 8.35 -19.15 -17.97
CA PRO A 183 8.01 -18.58 -19.27
C PRO A 183 7.53 -19.63 -20.28
N VAL A 184 6.58 -19.22 -21.12
CA VAL A 184 6.01 -20.03 -22.19
C VAL A 184 6.01 -19.21 -23.47
N GLY A 185 6.77 -19.66 -24.47
CA GLY A 185 6.88 -19.03 -25.78
C GLY A 185 6.11 -19.76 -26.89
N GLY A 186 5.74 -19.02 -27.92
CA GLY A 186 5.11 -19.51 -29.15
C GLY A 186 3.58 -19.47 -29.13
N PRO A 187 2.94 -19.98 -30.20
CA PRO A 187 1.48 -19.95 -30.33
C PRO A 187 0.76 -20.61 -29.15
N LYS A 188 -0.41 -20.06 -28.79
CA LYS A 188 -1.27 -20.55 -27.71
C LYS A 188 -0.55 -20.61 -26.36
N ALA A 189 0.39 -19.69 -26.10
CA ALA A 189 1.20 -19.68 -24.87
C ALA A 189 0.33 -19.76 -23.61
N VAL A 190 -0.77 -19.00 -23.56
CA VAL A 190 -1.71 -19.00 -22.42
C VAL A 190 -2.37 -20.35 -22.20
N GLN A 191 -2.82 -21.01 -23.27
CA GLN A 191 -3.48 -22.32 -23.17
C GLN A 191 -2.48 -23.39 -22.70
N LYS A 192 -1.26 -23.37 -23.25
CA LYS A 192 -0.16 -24.27 -22.84
C LYS A 192 0.21 -24.03 -21.37
N ALA A 193 0.28 -22.77 -20.94
CA ALA A 193 0.57 -22.38 -19.57
C ALA A 193 -0.45 -22.97 -18.58
N LYS A 194 -1.75 -22.72 -18.82
CA LYS A 194 -2.84 -23.24 -17.98
C LYS A 194 -2.85 -24.76 -17.93
N ARG A 195 -2.77 -25.42 -19.10
CA ARG A 195 -2.75 -26.88 -19.19
C ARG A 195 -1.57 -27.51 -18.43
N THR A 196 -0.39 -26.90 -18.52
CA THR A 196 0.81 -27.37 -17.82
C THR A 196 0.68 -27.21 -16.31
N ALA A 197 0.23 -26.05 -15.85
CA ALA A 197 0.02 -25.80 -14.42
C ALA A 197 -1.01 -26.75 -13.80
N GLU A 198 -2.14 -26.97 -14.48
CA GLU A 198 -3.16 -27.94 -14.07
C GLU A 198 -2.62 -29.38 -14.04
N ALA A 199 -1.84 -29.78 -15.05
CA ALA A 199 -1.27 -31.12 -15.11
C ALA A 199 -0.26 -31.39 -13.98
N ILE A 200 0.56 -30.40 -13.62
CA ILE A 200 1.46 -30.48 -12.47
C ILE A 200 0.66 -30.71 -11.19
N LEU A 201 -0.39 -29.91 -10.95
CA LEU A 201 -1.24 -30.05 -9.76
C LEU A 201 -1.97 -31.39 -9.69
N GLN A 202 -2.48 -31.87 -10.83
CA GLN A 202 -3.11 -33.20 -10.89
C GLN A 202 -2.11 -34.29 -10.55
N ARG A 203 -0.89 -34.21 -11.11
CA ARG A 203 0.16 -35.19 -10.86
C ARG A 203 0.62 -35.20 -9.39
N THR A 204 0.80 -34.03 -8.78
CA THR A 204 1.18 -33.96 -7.36
C THR A 204 0.07 -34.45 -6.44
N ARG A 205 -1.20 -34.15 -6.74
CA ARG A 205 -2.36 -34.69 -6.00
C ARG A 205 -2.47 -36.21 -6.08
N LEU A 206 -2.15 -36.80 -7.23
CA LEU A 206 -2.07 -38.26 -7.36
C LEU A 206 -0.98 -38.84 -6.44
N ILE A 207 0.20 -38.20 -6.38
CA ILE A 207 1.27 -38.60 -5.47
C ILE A 207 0.84 -38.40 -4.01
N PHE A 208 0.13 -37.31 -3.69
CA PHE A 208 -0.40 -37.06 -2.34
C PHE A 208 -1.34 -38.18 -1.90
N SER A 209 -2.27 -38.58 -2.76
CA SER A 209 -3.19 -39.70 -2.48
C SER A 209 -2.47 -41.02 -2.24
N GLN A 210 -1.38 -41.31 -2.97
CA GLN A 210 -0.58 -42.52 -2.78
C GLN A 210 0.24 -42.51 -1.48
N LEU A 211 0.66 -41.33 -1.02
CA LEU A 211 1.49 -41.15 0.17
C LEU A 211 0.69 -40.77 1.43
N GLY A 212 -0.62 -40.60 1.32
CA GLY A 212 -1.50 -40.22 2.43
C GLY A 212 -1.39 -38.75 2.85
N TYR A 213 -0.97 -37.85 1.96
CA TYR A 213 -1.03 -36.41 2.21
C TYR A 213 -2.44 -35.85 1.91
N GLU A 214 -2.82 -34.80 2.64
CA GLU A 214 -3.99 -33.98 2.30
C GLU A 214 -3.78 -33.21 0.99
N ASP A 215 -4.84 -32.58 0.47
CA ASP A 215 -4.67 -31.66 -0.66
C ASP A 215 -4.01 -30.34 -0.21
N TYR A 216 -3.58 -29.54 -1.18
CA TYR A 216 -3.11 -28.18 -0.95
C TYR A 216 -4.13 -27.37 -0.14
N SER A 217 -3.61 -26.63 0.85
CA SER A 217 -4.41 -25.67 1.62
C SER A 217 -4.83 -24.47 0.76
N ALA A 218 -4.01 -24.09 -0.22
CA ALA A 218 -4.37 -23.12 -1.26
C ALA A 218 -3.49 -23.31 -2.51
N VAL A 219 -4.03 -22.92 -3.66
CA VAL A 219 -3.34 -22.90 -4.95
C VAL A 219 -3.70 -21.61 -5.68
N ASN A 220 -2.70 -20.97 -6.29
CA ASN A 220 -2.91 -19.86 -7.20
C ASN A 220 -2.24 -20.16 -8.54
N ILE A 221 -3.02 -20.06 -9.62
CA ILE A 221 -2.54 -20.14 -11.01
C ILE A 221 -2.83 -18.79 -11.66
N GLN A 222 -1.78 -18.10 -12.08
CA GLN A 222 -1.87 -16.90 -12.90
C GLN A 222 -1.01 -17.07 -14.14
N VAL A 223 -1.50 -16.61 -15.28
CA VAL A 223 -0.71 -16.51 -16.50
C VAL A 223 -0.39 -15.03 -16.76
N LEU A 224 0.82 -14.62 -16.40
CA LEU A 224 1.25 -13.24 -16.62
C LEU A 224 1.43 -12.98 -18.11
N GLY A 225 1.08 -11.77 -18.55
CA GLY A 225 0.97 -11.40 -19.95
C GLY A 225 -0.40 -11.68 -20.57
N SER A 226 -1.24 -12.56 -19.99
CA SER A 226 -2.61 -12.79 -20.48
C SER A 226 -3.67 -11.89 -19.84
N GLU A 227 -3.22 -10.86 -19.10
CA GLU A 227 -4.06 -9.97 -18.31
C GLU A 227 -4.90 -10.69 -17.24
N ASP A 228 -4.46 -11.85 -16.75
CA ASP A 228 -5.16 -12.58 -15.68
C ASP A 228 -5.32 -11.71 -14.40
N THR A 229 -4.41 -10.75 -14.16
CA THR A 229 -4.51 -9.78 -13.05
C THR A 229 -5.71 -8.83 -13.18
N TYR A 230 -6.13 -8.50 -14.41
CA TYR A 230 -7.29 -7.64 -14.69
C TYR A 230 -8.64 -8.35 -14.52
N GLY A 231 -8.66 -9.68 -14.36
CA GLY A 231 -9.88 -10.45 -14.13
C GLY A 231 -10.95 -10.18 -15.21
N PRO A 232 -12.16 -9.74 -14.85
CA PRO A 232 -13.23 -9.47 -15.80
C PRO A 232 -12.96 -8.25 -16.71
N HIS A 233 -11.97 -7.41 -16.39
CA HIS A 233 -11.63 -6.21 -17.16
C HIS A 233 -10.53 -6.43 -18.17
N ALA A 234 -10.04 -7.67 -18.33
CA ALA A 234 -9.03 -8.03 -19.31
C ALA A 234 -9.50 -7.74 -20.74
N ARG A 235 -8.68 -7.05 -21.52
CA ARG A 235 -8.84 -6.74 -22.96
C ARG A 235 -8.08 -7.77 -23.80
N ARG A 236 -8.71 -8.93 -24.00
CA ARG A 236 -8.16 -10.00 -24.83
C ARG A 236 -8.30 -9.68 -26.32
N SER A 237 -7.34 -8.93 -26.86
CA SER A 237 -7.31 -8.51 -28.26
C SER A 237 -6.76 -9.57 -29.24
N ILE A 238 -6.08 -10.61 -28.72
CA ILE A 238 -5.45 -11.66 -29.52
C ILE A 238 -6.14 -13.01 -29.25
N GLU A 239 -6.67 -13.64 -30.30
CA GLU A 239 -7.22 -14.98 -30.21
C GLU A 239 -6.15 -16.00 -29.77
N GLY A 240 -6.39 -16.69 -28.66
CA GLY A 240 -5.42 -17.60 -28.05
C GLY A 240 -4.37 -16.95 -27.12
N GLY A 241 -4.43 -15.63 -26.95
CA GLY A 241 -3.55 -14.85 -26.07
C GLY A 241 -2.22 -14.45 -26.70
N PRO A 242 -1.33 -13.76 -25.94
CA PRO A 242 0.00 -13.39 -26.43
C PRO A 242 0.83 -14.63 -26.80
N ARG A 243 1.87 -14.41 -27.62
CA ARG A 243 2.85 -15.45 -27.99
C ARG A 243 3.89 -15.70 -26.90
N GLU A 244 3.90 -14.88 -25.86
CA GLU A 244 4.78 -14.98 -24.71
C GLU A 244 3.92 -14.77 -23.46
N ALA A 245 4.03 -15.70 -22.52
CA ALA A 245 3.33 -15.64 -21.25
C ALA A 245 4.19 -16.26 -20.16
N VAL A 246 3.88 -16.01 -18.89
CA VAL A 246 4.61 -16.61 -17.76
C VAL A 246 3.63 -17.32 -16.85
N ILE A 247 3.86 -18.61 -16.59
CA ILE A 247 3.16 -19.34 -15.53
C ILE A 247 3.65 -18.78 -14.19
N TRP A 248 2.72 -18.31 -13.37
CA TRP A 248 2.89 -18.12 -11.94
C TRP A 248 2.03 -19.18 -11.23
N LEU A 249 2.66 -20.26 -10.79
CA LEU A 249 2.01 -21.37 -10.09
C LEU A 249 2.51 -21.43 -8.66
N ALA A 250 1.68 -21.00 -7.72
CA ALA A 250 2.01 -20.96 -6.31
C ALA A 250 1.10 -21.91 -5.53
N VAL A 251 1.70 -22.67 -4.61
CA VAL A 251 0.98 -23.63 -3.77
C VAL A 251 1.29 -23.43 -2.30
N HIS A 252 0.34 -23.77 -1.45
CA HIS A 252 0.45 -23.75 0.01
C HIS A 252 -0.01 -25.09 0.59
N HIS A 253 0.74 -25.62 1.55
CA HIS A 253 0.39 -26.84 2.28
C HIS A 253 0.91 -26.78 3.71
N LYS A 254 0.22 -27.41 4.67
CA LYS A 254 0.66 -27.52 6.07
C LYS A 254 1.97 -28.27 6.28
N GLN A 255 2.35 -29.16 5.36
CA GLN A 255 3.48 -30.08 5.47
C GLN A 255 4.52 -29.70 4.42
N ARG A 256 5.78 -29.65 4.83
CA ARG A 256 6.88 -29.19 3.98
C ARG A 256 7.12 -30.16 2.82
N GLU A 257 7.03 -31.45 3.12
CA GLU A 257 7.28 -32.59 2.24
C GLU A 257 6.35 -32.58 1.02
N ALA A 258 5.07 -32.24 1.22
CA ALA A 258 4.11 -32.09 0.13
C ALA A 258 4.50 -30.97 -0.85
N VAL A 259 5.04 -29.85 -0.34
CA VAL A 259 5.55 -28.74 -1.17
C VAL A 259 6.88 -29.10 -1.84
N GLU A 260 7.70 -29.95 -1.21
CA GLU A 260 8.92 -30.49 -1.83
C GLU A 260 8.59 -31.42 -3.01
N ILE A 261 7.52 -32.22 -2.92
CA ILE A 261 7.00 -33.01 -4.05
C ILE A 261 6.60 -32.08 -5.19
N PHE A 262 5.79 -31.05 -4.91
CA PHE A 262 5.45 -30.04 -5.92
C PHE A 262 6.68 -29.44 -6.60
N SER A 263 7.67 -29.04 -5.80
CA SER A 263 8.90 -28.42 -6.30
C SER A 263 9.68 -29.37 -7.22
N LYS A 264 9.70 -30.67 -6.93
CA LYS A 264 10.37 -31.69 -7.76
C LYS A 264 9.64 -31.91 -9.09
N GLU A 265 8.31 -31.78 -9.13
CA GLU A 265 7.49 -32.01 -10.33
C GLU A 265 7.54 -30.88 -11.37
N ILE A 266 8.14 -29.72 -11.06
CA ILE A 266 8.29 -28.62 -12.03
C ILE A 266 9.28 -28.96 -13.15
N ALA A 267 10.42 -29.57 -12.83
CA ALA A 267 11.45 -29.86 -13.83
C ALA A 267 11.00 -30.90 -14.89
N PRO A 268 10.35 -32.03 -14.51
CA PRO A 268 9.78 -32.96 -15.49
C PRO A 268 8.77 -32.34 -16.45
N ALA A 269 8.07 -31.27 -16.05
CA ALA A 269 7.14 -30.57 -16.93
C ALA A 269 7.85 -29.94 -18.16
N GLY A 270 9.09 -29.48 -17.99
CA GLY A 270 9.92 -28.91 -19.06
C GLY A 270 10.21 -29.89 -20.20
N THR A 271 10.30 -31.19 -19.91
CA THR A 271 10.65 -32.22 -20.89
C THR A 271 9.47 -33.14 -21.25
N GLY A 272 8.39 -33.12 -20.46
CA GLY A 272 7.27 -34.07 -20.60
C GLY A 272 5.90 -33.43 -20.86
N MET A 273 5.78 -32.10 -20.87
CA MET A 273 4.50 -31.40 -21.06
C MET A 273 4.53 -30.45 -22.28
N ALA A 274 3.79 -29.35 -22.24
CA ALA A 274 3.54 -28.52 -23.42
C ALA A 274 4.84 -27.90 -23.99
N PRO A 275 5.00 -27.87 -25.33
CA PRO A 275 6.19 -27.31 -25.95
C PRO A 275 6.29 -25.81 -25.75
N GLY A 276 7.51 -25.28 -25.70
CA GLY A 276 7.78 -23.86 -25.51
C GLY A 276 7.73 -23.40 -24.06
N LEU A 277 7.59 -24.30 -23.09
CA LEU A 277 7.94 -24.03 -21.68
C LEU A 277 9.47 -23.86 -21.60
N THR A 278 9.93 -22.66 -21.28
CA THR A 278 11.36 -22.31 -21.29
C THR A 278 11.79 -21.83 -19.93
N ALA A 279 12.91 -22.35 -19.43
CA ALA A 279 13.50 -22.01 -18.14
C ALA A 279 12.54 -22.23 -16.94
N ILE A 280 13.12 -22.41 -15.75
CA ILE A 280 12.40 -22.24 -14.49
C ILE A 280 13.12 -21.08 -13.82
N VAL A 281 12.48 -19.93 -13.73
CA VAL A 281 13.11 -18.71 -13.22
C VAL A 281 13.47 -18.96 -11.75
N GLY A 282 14.76 -18.84 -11.43
CA GLY A 282 15.28 -19.18 -10.10
C GLY A 282 15.51 -20.68 -9.86
N GLY A 283 15.36 -21.53 -10.88
CA GLY A 283 15.56 -22.98 -10.78
C GLY A 283 14.39 -23.69 -10.09
N ARG A 284 14.67 -24.82 -9.43
CA ARG A 284 13.64 -25.56 -8.68
C ARG A 284 13.03 -24.63 -7.61
N PRO A 285 11.69 -24.51 -7.52
CA PRO A 285 11.07 -23.64 -6.52
C PRO A 285 11.55 -23.95 -5.11
N ARG A 286 11.91 -22.90 -4.36
CA ARG A 286 12.33 -23.03 -2.96
C ARG A 286 11.10 -23.16 -2.08
N VAL A 287 11.07 -24.20 -1.25
CA VAL A 287 10.06 -24.33 -0.20
C VAL A 287 10.40 -23.37 0.95
N SER A 288 9.47 -22.46 1.24
CA SER A 288 9.58 -21.44 2.28
C SER A 288 8.45 -21.56 3.31
N PRO A 289 8.70 -21.31 4.61
CA PRO A 289 7.62 -21.20 5.59
C PRO A 289 6.72 -20.01 5.27
N VAL A 290 5.42 -20.15 5.58
CA VAL A 290 4.46 -19.04 5.54
C VAL A 290 4.30 -18.50 6.95
N LEU A 291 4.78 -17.28 7.19
CA LEU A 291 4.62 -16.58 8.47
C LEU A 291 3.50 -15.56 8.33
N LYS A 292 2.29 -15.91 8.79
CA LYS A 292 1.12 -15.02 8.67
C LYS A 292 1.18 -13.91 9.73
N PRO A 293 1.07 -12.63 9.33
CA PRO A 293 0.94 -11.55 10.29
C PRO A 293 -0.48 -11.51 10.87
N PHE A 294 -0.57 -11.16 12.14
CA PHE A 294 -1.80 -10.89 12.87
C PHE A 294 -1.62 -9.59 13.66
N PHE A 295 -2.57 -8.68 13.54
CA PHE A 295 -2.50 -7.34 14.12
C PHE A 295 -3.60 -7.14 15.15
N PHE A 296 -3.24 -6.58 16.30
CA PHE A 296 -4.18 -6.25 17.37
C PHE A 296 -3.67 -5.07 18.20
N TYR A 297 -4.53 -4.52 19.06
CA TYR A 297 -4.16 -3.44 19.98
C TYR A 297 -3.80 -4.00 21.35
N TYR A 298 -2.72 -3.48 21.95
CA TYR A 298 -2.23 -3.91 23.26
C TYR A 298 -2.03 -2.70 24.18
N PRO A 299 -2.48 -2.76 25.45
CA PRO A 299 -2.39 -1.60 26.37
C PRO A 299 -0.96 -1.08 26.52
N LYS A 300 -0.77 0.23 26.40
CA LYS A 300 0.53 0.89 26.59
C LYS A 300 1.09 0.65 27.99
N SER A 301 0.23 0.60 29.01
CA SER A 301 0.59 0.31 30.41
C SER A 301 1.30 -1.04 30.61
N ASN A 302 1.14 -1.97 29.67
CA ASN A 302 1.72 -3.31 29.76
C ASN A 302 3.03 -3.44 28.96
N VAL A 303 3.52 -2.34 28.36
CA VAL A 303 4.74 -2.32 27.56
C VAL A 303 5.82 -1.58 28.33
N GLN A 304 6.94 -2.25 28.56
CA GLN A 304 8.14 -1.63 29.14
C GLN A 304 9.06 -1.16 28.01
N ILE A 305 9.49 0.11 28.06
CA ILE A 305 10.39 0.70 27.09
C ILE A 305 11.69 1.06 27.81
N ASN A 306 12.78 0.35 27.51
CA ASN A 306 14.08 0.56 28.16
C ASN A 306 14.98 1.41 27.26
N LEU A 307 15.53 2.49 27.80
CA LEU A 307 16.49 3.35 27.11
C LEU A 307 17.91 2.99 27.54
N PHE A 308 18.80 2.86 26.54
CA PHE A 308 20.20 2.56 26.75
C PHE A 308 21.05 3.65 26.10
N LEU A 309 22.03 4.17 26.84
CA LEU A 309 23.02 5.12 26.33
C LEU A 309 24.41 4.48 26.48
N ASN A 310 25.16 4.38 25.38
CA ASN A 310 26.49 3.74 25.35
C ASN A 310 26.50 2.32 25.96
N GLY A 311 25.44 1.55 25.73
CA GLY A 311 25.26 0.18 26.23
C GLY A 311 24.85 0.09 27.71
N GLN A 312 24.72 1.21 28.41
CA GLN A 312 24.24 1.25 29.80
C GLN A 312 22.75 1.57 29.83
N HIS A 313 21.99 0.82 30.61
CA HIS A 313 20.60 1.14 30.86
C HIS A 313 20.50 2.42 31.68
N VAL A 314 19.81 3.44 31.16
CA VAL A 314 19.73 4.77 31.79
C VAL A 314 18.35 5.09 32.33
N GLU A 315 17.28 4.61 31.68
CA GLU A 315 15.91 4.97 32.03
C GLU A 315 14.92 3.92 31.52
N ILE A 316 13.88 3.64 32.30
CA ILE A 316 12.68 2.98 31.81
C ILE A 316 11.69 4.09 31.47
N PHE A 317 11.41 4.27 30.18
CA PHE A 317 10.49 5.29 29.72
C PHE A 317 9.06 4.91 30.09
N GLU A 318 8.37 5.81 30.80
CA GLU A 318 6.98 5.65 31.20
C GLU A 318 6.06 6.44 30.26
N GLU A 319 4.99 5.81 29.79
CA GLU A 319 3.96 6.48 29.02
C GLU A 319 3.05 7.32 29.91
N ASP A 320 2.80 8.56 29.49
CA ASP A 320 1.84 9.43 30.16
C ASP A 320 0.47 9.27 29.51
N LEU A 321 -0.38 8.47 30.15
CA LEU A 321 -1.71 8.17 29.66
C LEU A 321 -2.73 9.31 29.90
N THR A 322 -2.36 10.38 30.61
CA THR A 322 -3.27 11.52 30.84
C THR A 322 -3.57 12.30 29.55
N PHE A 323 -2.71 12.17 28.54
CA PHE A 323 -2.85 12.75 27.21
C PHE A 323 -3.47 11.78 26.19
N THR A 324 -4.13 10.71 26.64
CA THR A 324 -4.74 9.72 25.75
C THR A 324 -6.26 9.74 25.83
N SER A 325 -6.93 9.32 24.76
CA SER A 325 -8.37 9.10 24.74
C SER A 325 -8.74 7.89 23.88
N ASP A 326 -9.56 7.01 24.44
CA ASP A 326 -10.15 5.87 23.73
C ASP A 326 -11.58 6.17 23.24
N GLU A 327 -12.04 7.40 23.41
CA GLU A 327 -13.35 7.82 22.92
C GLU A 327 -13.42 7.67 21.39
N VAL A 328 -14.51 7.05 20.94
CA VAL A 328 -14.76 6.93 19.50
C VAL A 328 -15.28 8.28 19.01
N VAL A 329 -14.37 9.08 18.45
CA VAL A 329 -14.78 10.27 17.69
C VAL A 329 -15.52 9.80 16.44
N SER A 330 -16.84 9.94 16.46
CA SER A 330 -17.70 9.69 15.31
C SER A 330 -17.59 10.86 14.35
N PHE A 331 -17.17 10.60 13.12
CA PHE A 331 -17.28 11.58 12.05
C PHE A 331 -18.65 11.46 11.43
N ASP A 332 -19.28 12.58 11.11
CA ASP A 332 -20.53 12.57 10.36
C ASP A 332 -20.34 11.76 9.06
N PRO A 333 -21.30 10.88 8.72
CA PRO A 333 -21.25 10.20 7.43
C PRO A 333 -21.17 11.25 6.32
N PRO A 334 -20.39 11.00 5.25
CA PRO A 334 -20.25 11.96 4.17
C PRO A 334 -21.64 12.27 3.60
N LYS A 335 -22.13 13.50 3.83
CA LYS A 335 -23.37 13.96 3.21
C LYS A 335 -23.12 13.96 1.71
N ILE A 336 -23.89 13.17 0.95
CA ILE A 336 -23.96 13.33 -0.51
C ILE A 336 -24.52 14.72 -0.73
N SER A 337 -23.66 15.69 -1.07
CA SER A 337 -24.10 17.06 -1.29
C SER A 337 -25.06 17.08 -2.47
N SER A 338 -26.10 17.92 -2.38
CA SER A 338 -27.01 18.19 -3.50
C SER A 338 -26.25 18.56 -4.77
N GLU A 339 -25.10 19.20 -4.62
CA GLU A 339 -24.17 19.61 -5.68
C GLU A 339 -23.70 18.46 -6.59
N LEU A 340 -23.63 17.21 -6.10
CA LEU A 340 -23.27 16.06 -6.95
C LEU A 340 -24.40 15.66 -7.91
N LYS A 341 -25.65 15.97 -7.57
CA LYS A 341 -26.81 15.61 -8.41
C LYS A 341 -26.88 16.47 -9.66
N ASP A 342 -26.52 17.74 -9.54
CA ASP A 342 -26.69 18.77 -10.58
C ASP A 342 -25.44 18.99 -11.46
N LEU A 343 -24.45 18.08 -11.41
CA LEU A 343 -23.27 18.17 -12.27
C LEU A 343 -23.66 18.09 -13.76
N PRO A 344 -23.17 19.01 -14.61
CA PRO A 344 -23.40 18.96 -16.06
C PRO A 344 -23.00 17.60 -16.63
N SER A 345 -23.78 17.09 -17.57
CA SER A 345 -23.49 15.88 -18.33
C SER A 345 -23.13 16.20 -19.77
N GLY A 346 -22.49 15.25 -20.45
CA GLY A 346 -22.09 15.41 -21.85
C GLY A 346 -21.75 14.07 -22.50
N PRO A 347 -21.40 14.06 -23.80
CA PRO A 347 -21.14 12.83 -24.54
C PRO A 347 -19.73 12.25 -24.28
N HIS A 348 -18.88 12.93 -23.51
CA HIS A 348 -17.48 12.53 -23.36
C HIS A 348 -17.30 11.37 -22.38
N THR A 349 -16.27 10.57 -22.63
CA THR A 349 -15.79 9.52 -21.76
C THR A 349 -14.28 9.66 -21.62
N TYR A 350 -13.79 9.62 -20.39
CA TYR A 350 -12.35 9.68 -20.08
C TYR A 350 -11.93 8.39 -19.36
N ARG A 351 -10.66 7.99 -19.52
CA ARG A 351 -10.05 7.03 -18.60
C ARG A 351 -9.73 7.77 -17.30
N LEU A 352 -9.69 7.05 -16.18
CA LEU A 352 -9.35 7.67 -14.90
C LEU A 352 -7.95 8.33 -14.96
N GLU A 353 -7.03 7.73 -15.71
CA GLU A 353 -5.69 8.28 -15.99
C GLU A 353 -5.71 9.73 -16.50
N ASP A 354 -6.71 10.08 -17.33
CA ASP A 354 -6.84 11.43 -17.89
C ASP A 354 -7.20 12.49 -16.84
N LEU A 355 -7.81 12.07 -15.73
CA LEU A 355 -8.45 12.97 -14.76
C LEU A 355 -7.82 12.87 -13.37
N ALA A 356 -7.06 11.82 -13.07
CA ALA A 356 -6.54 11.56 -11.74
C ALA A 356 -5.15 10.90 -11.73
N TYR A 357 -4.44 11.16 -10.64
CA TYR A 357 -3.32 10.35 -10.15
C TYR A 357 -3.85 9.21 -9.29
N THR A 358 -3.11 8.11 -9.20
CA THR A 358 -3.48 6.97 -8.34
C THR A 358 -2.30 6.41 -7.57
N ARG A 359 -2.56 5.93 -6.36
CA ARG A 359 -1.58 5.23 -5.53
C ARG A 359 -2.23 4.04 -4.86
N SER A 360 -1.51 2.94 -4.71
CA SER A 360 -1.97 1.82 -3.89
C SER A 360 -0.84 1.16 -3.10
N GLY A 361 -1.20 0.55 -1.98
CA GLY A 361 -0.28 -0.14 -1.09
C GLY A 361 -1.02 -1.09 -0.15
N ASP A 362 -0.27 -1.96 0.53
CA ASP A 362 -0.87 -2.94 1.42
C ASP A 362 -1.21 -2.38 2.81
N LYS A 363 -2.24 -2.96 3.42
CA LYS A 363 -2.60 -2.76 4.81
C LYS A 363 -2.92 -4.12 5.43
N GLY A 364 -1.89 -4.94 5.57
CA GLY A 364 -2.03 -6.33 6.00
C GLY A 364 -2.59 -7.19 4.87
N ASN A 365 -3.78 -7.77 5.06
CA ASN A 365 -4.49 -8.51 4.00
C ASN A 365 -5.36 -7.60 3.10
N SER A 366 -5.46 -6.33 3.45
CA SER A 366 -6.19 -5.33 2.69
C SER A 366 -5.24 -4.52 1.82
N ALA A 367 -5.77 -3.79 0.84
CA ALA A 367 -5.03 -2.79 0.09
C ALA A 367 -5.75 -1.45 0.20
N ASN A 368 -5.00 -0.36 0.16
CA ASN A 368 -5.57 0.96 -0.04
C ASN A 368 -5.40 1.39 -1.51
N ILE A 369 -6.34 2.17 -2.03
CA ILE A 369 -6.23 2.85 -3.33
C ILE A 369 -6.62 4.30 -3.13
N GLY A 370 -5.66 5.20 -3.31
CA GLY A 370 -5.89 6.64 -3.40
C GLY A 370 -6.10 7.09 -4.84
N VAL A 371 -7.01 8.04 -5.03
CA VAL A 371 -7.31 8.69 -6.32
C VAL A 371 -7.33 10.19 -6.09
N ILE A 372 -6.44 10.93 -6.76
CA ILE A 372 -6.26 12.37 -6.58
C ILE A 372 -6.62 13.06 -7.88
N ALA A 373 -7.57 14.01 -7.85
CA ALA A 373 -7.93 14.75 -9.05
C ALA A 373 -6.74 15.56 -9.59
N ARG A 374 -6.49 15.49 -10.90
CA ARG A 374 -5.48 16.34 -11.57
C ARG A 374 -5.84 17.82 -11.53
N HIS A 375 -7.14 18.13 -11.45
CA HIS A 375 -7.66 19.48 -11.35
C HIS A 375 -8.89 19.52 -10.42
N PRO A 376 -9.10 20.58 -9.61
CA PRO A 376 -10.24 20.70 -8.72
C PRO A 376 -11.60 20.50 -9.40
N LEU A 377 -11.75 20.94 -10.65
CA LEU A 377 -12.99 20.75 -11.43
C LEU A 377 -13.33 19.28 -11.72
N TYR A 378 -12.36 18.37 -11.69
CA TYR A 378 -12.60 16.95 -11.94
C TYR A 378 -13.11 16.23 -10.69
N TYR A 379 -12.80 16.76 -9.51
CA TYR A 379 -13.09 16.11 -8.24
C TYR A 379 -14.58 15.79 -8.01
N PRO A 380 -15.54 16.69 -8.29
CA PRO A 380 -16.96 16.36 -8.16
C PRO A 380 -17.39 15.16 -9.02
N TYR A 381 -16.86 15.07 -10.25
CA TYR A 381 -17.14 13.95 -11.16
C TYR A 381 -16.53 12.64 -10.66
N LEU A 382 -15.28 12.67 -10.19
CA LEU A 382 -14.62 11.52 -9.58
C LEU A 382 -15.38 11.05 -8.33
N LYS A 383 -15.77 11.97 -7.45
CA LYS A 383 -16.54 11.68 -6.23
C LYS A 383 -17.92 11.09 -6.51
N LYS A 384 -18.58 11.52 -7.60
CA LYS A 384 -19.88 10.96 -8.05
C LYS A 384 -19.73 9.54 -8.60
N THR A 385 -18.72 9.30 -9.42
CA THR A 385 -18.58 8.03 -10.16
C THR A 385 -17.83 6.95 -9.37
N LEU A 386 -16.79 7.32 -8.64
CA LEU A 386 -15.97 6.40 -7.84
C LEU A 386 -16.60 6.23 -6.44
N THR A 387 -17.64 5.41 -6.37
CA THR A 387 -18.26 4.99 -5.12
C THR A 387 -17.57 3.75 -4.55
N ALA A 388 -17.77 3.47 -3.26
CA ALA A 388 -17.32 2.21 -2.66
C ALA A 388 -17.84 0.98 -3.45
N GLN A 389 -19.11 1.01 -3.84
CA GLN A 389 -19.71 -0.04 -4.67
C GLN A 389 -19.06 -0.16 -6.05
N ALA A 390 -18.71 0.95 -6.69
CA ALA A 390 -18.06 0.93 -8.00
C ALA A 390 -16.70 0.22 -7.92
N LEU A 391 -15.89 0.52 -6.90
CA LEU A 391 -14.60 -0.15 -6.71
C LEU A 391 -14.75 -1.60 -6.25
N GLN A 392 -15.74 -1.89 -5.40
CA GLN A 392 -16.06 -3.27 -5.03
C GLN A 392 -16.40 -4.10 -6.26
N ASN A 393 -17.24 -3.59 -7.16
CA ASN A 393 -17.58 -4.26 -8.42
C ASN A 393 -16.36 -4.39 -9.33
N TYR A 394 -15.51 -3.36 -9.40
CA TYR A 394 -14.32 -3.38 -10.25
C TYR A 394 -13.31 -4.43 -9.79
N PHE A 395 -13.05 -4.55 -8.48
CA PHE A 395 -12.07 -5.48 -7.93
C PHE A 395 -12.66 -6.77 -7.36
N GLN A 396 -13.94 -7.08 -7.64
CA GLN A 396 -14.64 -8.23 -7.05
C GLN A 396 -13.90 -9.58 -7.22
N HIS A 397 -13.10 -9.73 -8.28
CA HIS A 397 -12.31 -10.94 -8.54
C HIS A 397 -11.13 -11.11 -7.59
N LEU A 398 -10.79 -10.10 -6.80
CA LEU A 398 -9.70 -10.11 -5.83
C LEU A 398 -10.20 -10.17 -4.38
N LEU A 399 -11.46 -9.81 -4.13
CA LEU A 399 -12.01 -9.64 -2.78
C LEU A 399 -12.49 -10.98 -2.22
N GLU A 400 -12.09 -11.27 -0.98
CA GLU A 400 -12.49 -12.48 -0.26
C GLU A 400 -13.44 -12.10 0.90
N HIS A 401 -14.61 -12.74 0.96
CA HIS A 401 -15.55 -12.56 2.07
C HIS A 401 -15.18 -13.52 3.19
N GLU A 402 -14.82 -12.99 4.36
CA GLU A 402 -14.71 -13.82 5.57
C GLU A 402 -16.07 -13.99 6.25
N LYS A 403 -16.96 -13.00 6.07
CA LYS A 403 -18.34 -13.02 6.58
C LYS A 403 -19.32 -12.56 5.49
N PRO A 404 -20.55 -13.11 5.42
CA PRO A 404 -21.50 -12.80 4.36
C PRO A 404 -21.92 -11.32 4.24
N GLU A 405 -22.02 -10.60 5.35
CA GLU A 405 -22.51 -9.21 5.39
C GLU A 405 -21.39 -8.17 5.58
N GLU A 406 -20.15 -8.56 5.28
CA GLU A 406 -19.00 -7.69 5.49
C GLU A 406 -18.90 -6.59 4.42
N GLU A 407 -18.75 -5.34 4.86
CA GLU A 407 -18.37 -4.24 3.95
C GLU A 407 -16.91 -4.43 3.52
N LEU A 408 -16.69 -4.66 2.22
CA LEU A 408 -15.37 -4.99 1.68
C LEU A 408 -14.62 -3.77 1.14
N VAL A 409 -15.33 -2.68 0.82
CA VAL A 409 -14.70 -1.45 0.34
C VAL A 409 -15.26 -0.28 1.11
N THR A 410 -14.40 0.43 1.82
CA THR A 410 -14.77 1.69 2.49
C THR A 410 -14.12 2.85 1.75
N ARG A 411 -14.88 3.92 1.51
CA ARG A 411 -14.39 5.15 0.88
C ARG A 411 -14.27 6.28 1.90
N TYR A 412 -13.15 6.99 1.85
CA TYR A 412 -12.87 8.21 2.58
C TYR A 412 -12.56 9.36 1.61
N GLU A 413 -12.77 10.59 2.06
CA GLU A 413 -12.55 11.80 1.28
C GLU A 413 -11.40 12.62 1.87
N LEU A 414 -10.55 13.16 1.01
CA LEU A 414 -9.45 14.08 1.33
C LEU A 414 -9.64 15.38 0.53
N PRO A 415 -10.63 16.22 0.90
CA PRO A 415 -10.94 17.45 0.17
C PRO A 415 -9.76 18.41 0.03
N GLY A 416 -8.82 18.44 0.97
CA GLY A 416 -7.64 19.32 0.92
C GLY A 416 -6.71 19.06 -0.28
N ILE A 417 -6.74 17.86 -0.84
CA ILE A 417 -6.02 17.48 -2.06
C ILE A 417 -6.95 17.02 -3.19
N HIS A 418 -8.27 17.30 -3.07
CA HIS A 418 -9.25 16.83 -4.05
C HIS A 418 -9.19 15.31 -4.30
N GLY A 419 -8.99 14.55 -3.22
CA GLY A 419 -8.70 13.12 -3.25
C GLY A 419 -9.78 12.23 -2.64
N LEU A 420 -9.77 10.97 -3.05
CA LEU A 420 -10.54 9.87 -2.47
C LEU A 420 -9.56 8.78 -2.03
N ASN A 421 -9.80 8.15 -0.90
CA ASN A 421 -9.05 6.97 -0.47
C ASN A 421 -10.01 5.80 -0.24
N PHE A 422 -9.66 4.63 -0.75
CA PHE A 422 -10.45 3.42 -0.63
C PHE A 422 -9.66 2.36 0.10
N VAL A 423 -10.28 1.66 1.04
CA VAL A 423 -9.68 0.50 1.70
C VAL A 423 -10.44 -0.75 1.24
N LEU A 424 -9.75 -1.62 0.51
CA LEU A 424 -10.27 -2.87 -0.05
C LEU A 424 -9.87 -4.01 0.89
N LYS A 425 -10.82 -4.46 1.72
CA LYS A 425 -10.63 -5.51 2.71
C LYS A 425 -10.39 -6.86 2.04
N ASN A 426 -9.47 -7.65 2.60
CA ASN A 426 -9.17 -9.02 2.17
C ASN A 426 -8.89 -9.15 0.66
N SER A 427 -8.21 -8.16 0.10
CA SER A 427 -7.96 -8.04 -1.35
C SER A 427 -6.60 -8.63 -1.77
N LEU A 428 -5.78 -9.10 -0.83
CA LEU A 428 -4.40 -9.53 -1.11
C LEU A 428 -4.16 -11.05 -0.94
N GLY A 429 -5.18 -11.85 -0.61
CA GLY A 429 -5.07 -13.31 -0.51
C GLY A 429 -4.16 -13.79 0.63
N GLY A 430 -4.20 -13.10 1.76
CA GLY A 430 -3.40 -13.32 2.97
C GLY A 430 -2.36 -12.22 3.26
N GLY A 431 -2.18 -11.24 2.37
CA GLY A 431 -1.19 -10.17 2.50
C GLY A 431 0.24 -10.58 2.12
N GLY A 432 1.19 -9.64 2.19
CA GLY A 432 2.54 -9.77 1.61
C GLY A 432 3.24 -11.13 1.79
N ILE A 433 3.31 -11.63 3.03
CA ILE A 433 4.05 -12.87 3.33
C ILE A 433 3.23 -14.14 3.07
N ALA A 434 1.90 -14.06 3.08
CA ALA A 434 1.04 -15.24 2.96
C ALA A 434 0.43 -15.42 1.57
N SER A 435 0.35 -14.34 0.80
CA SER A 435 -0.26 -14.35 -0.53
C SER A 435 0.47 -15.27 -1.49
N LEU A 436 -0.32 -15.96 -2.29
CA LEU A 436 0.15 -16.75 -3.43
C LEU A 436 0.06 -15.98 -4.75
N ARG A 437 -0.45 -14.74 -4.73
CA ARG A 437 -0.64 -13.88 -5.91
C ARG A 437 0.68 -13.26 -6.38
N SER A 438 0.75 -12.88 -7.64
CA SER A 438 1.94 -12.21 -8.23
C SER A 438 2.15 -10.79 -7.72
N ASP A 439 1.09 -10.11 -7.28
CA ASP A 439 1.16 -8.80 -6.61
C ASP A 439 0.63 -8.95 -5.17
N PRO A 440 1.48 -9.40 -4.22
CA PRO A 440 1.06 -9.64 -2.85
C PRO A 440 0.93 -8.35 -2.02
N GLN A 441 1.34 -7.20 -2.56
CA GLN A 441 1.30 -5.89 -1.90
C GLN A 441 0.24 -4.95 -2.51
N GLY A 442 -0.44 -5.35 -3.58
CA GLY A 442 -1.44 -4.54 -4.25
C GLY A 442 -0.88 -3.29 -4.94
N LYS A 443 0.41 -3.29 -5.31
CA LYS A 443 1.06 -2.12 -5.93
C LYS A 443 0.54 -1.82 -7.33
N ALA A 444 -0.03 -2.81 -8.01
CA ALA A 444 -0.62 -2.64 -9.33
C ALA A 444 -2.07 -2.15 -9.27
N LEU A 445 -2.76 -2.20 -8.12
CA LEU A 445 -4.20 -1.94 -8.07
C LEU A 445 -4.58 -0.52 -8.47
N GLY A 446 -3.84 0.49 -8.02
CA GLY A 446 -4.03 1.88 -8.47
C GLY A 446 -3.84 2.01 -9.98
N GLN A 447 -2.79 1.38 -10.52
CA GLN A 447 -2.49 1.38 -11.95
C GLN A 447 -3.56 0.67 -12.78
N MET A 448 -4.14 -0.42 -12.28
CA MET A 448 -5.29 -1.07 -12.92
C MET A 448 -6.52 -0.15 -12.93
N LEU A 449 -6.75 0.58 -11.83
CA LEU A 449 -7.91 1.49 -11.72
C LEU A 449 -7.80 2.67 -12.70
N LEU A 450 -6.61 3.05 -13.18
CA LEU A 450 -6.42 4.07 -14.21
C LEU A 450 -7.21 3.77 -15.51
N ASP A 451 -7.50 2.50 -15.79
CA ASP A 451 -8.34 2.07 -16.92
C ASP A 451 -9.85 2.22 -16.71
N PHE A 452 -10.29 2.58 -15.51
CA PHE A 452 -11.70 2.82 -15.22
C PHE A 452 -12.25 3.96 -16.09
N GLN A 453 -13.41 3.77 -16.70
CA GLN A 453 -14.02 4.77 -17.58
C GLN A 453 -15.00 5.67 -16.81
N ILE A 454 -14.74 6.98 -16.83
CA ILE A 454 -15.66 8.02 -16.37
C ILE A 454 -16.50 8.47 -17.56
N LYS A 455 -17.79 8.13 -17.55
CA LYS A 455 -18.72 8.31 -18.69
C LYS A 455 -19.71 9.44 -18.43
N ASN A 456 -20.32 9.93 -19.51
CA ASN A 456 -21.43 10.89 -19.50
C ASN A 456 -21.06 12.25 -18.88
N VAL A 457 -19.84 12.73 -19.14
CA VAL A 457 -19.32 14.00 -18.63
C VAL A 457 -19.18 15.03 -19.76
N PRO A 458 -19.20 16.34 -19.47
CA PRO A 458 -18.87 17.36 -20.46
C PRO A 458 -17.41 17.24 -20.91
N ASP A 459 -16.98 18.07 -21.85
CA ASP A 459 -15.57 18.17 -22.22
C ASP A 459 -14.77 18.81 -21.08
N LEU A 460 -14.37 18.00 -20.10
CA LEU A 460 -13.67 18.43 -18.89
C LEU A 460 -12.30 19.03 -19.19
N LYS A 461 -11.63 18.59 -20.26
CA LYS A 461 -10.31 19.11 -20.63
C LYS A 461 -10.44 20.52 -21.21
N SER A 462 -11.44 20.78 -22.05
CA SER A 462 -11.69 22.13 -22.57
C SER A 462 -12.09 23.17 -21.52
N LEU A 463 -12.54 22.74 -20.33
CA LEU A 463 -12.95 23.65 -19.25
C LEU A 463 -11.77 24.18 -18.40
N ILE A 464 -10.57 23.63 -18.59
CA ILE A 464 -9.35 24.03 -17.85
C ILE A 464 -8.30 24.71 -18.74
N GLU A 465 -8.48 24.63 -20.07
CA GLU A 465 -7.74 25.42 -21.05
C GLU A 465 -8.27 26.86 -21.08
#